data_AF-A0A3L7XQZ8-F1
#
_entry.id   AF-A0A3L7XQZ8-F1
#
_cell.length_a   1.000
_cell.length_b   1.000
_cell.length_c   1.000
_cell.angle_alpha   90.00
_cell.angle_beta   90.00
_cell.angle_gamma   90.00
#
_symmetry.space_group_name_H-M   'P 1'
#
loop_
_entity.id
_entity.type
_entity.pdbx_description
1 polymer ?
#
loop_
_entity_poly.entity_id
_entity_poly.type
_entity_poly.pdbx_seq_one_letter_code
_entity_poly.pdbx_strand_id
1 'polypeptide(L)' 'TGITDGELLQGVKYFGQGARTHSLVMRSKSGTVREITATHRLDKLMKFSDIKYD' A
#
# COMPACT_ATOMS: atom_id res chain seq x y z
N THR A 1 -1.91 -5.74 4.29
CA THR A 1 -0.83 -4.98 3.62
C THR A 1 0.46 -5.31 4.31
N GLY A 2 1.50 -5.66 3.57
CA GLY A 2 2.83 -5.91 4.16
C GLY A 2 3.46 -4.59 4.62
N ILE A 3 4.00 -4.56 5.85
CA ILE A 3 4.77 -3.42 6.36
C ILE A 3 6.25 -3.63 6.02
N THR A 4 6.80 -4.78 6.42
CA THR A 4 8.10 -5.30 6.01
C THR A 4 7.92 -6.43 5.01
N ASP A 5 8.98 -6.79 4.28
CA ASP A 5 8.92 -7.92 3.36
C ASP A 5 8.66 -9.22 4.12
N GLY A 6 7.71 -10.01 3.62
CA GLY A 6 7.46 -11.37 4.03
C GLY A 6 7.20 -12.25 2.83
N GLU A 7 7.03 -13.55 3.08
CA GLU A 7 6.84 -14.54 2.02
C GLU A 7 5.58 -14.31 1.18
N LEU A 8 4.53 -13.76 1.80
CA LEU A 8 3.23 -13.54 1.15
C LEU A 8 3.08 -12.14 0.56
N LEU A 9 3.59 -11.11 1.25
CA LEU A 9 3.42 -9.72 0.86
C LEU A 9 4.74 -8.99 0.97
N GLN A 10 4.99 -8.13 -0.02
CA GLN A 10 6.10 -7.18 0.04
C GLN A 10 5.77 -6.08 1.05
N GLY A 11 6.81 -5.60 1.72
CA GLY A 11 6.72 -4.45 2.61
C GLY A 11 6.49 -3.15 1.85
N VAL A 12 6.32 -2.07 2.60
CA VAL A 12 6.22 -0.73 2.02
C VAL A 12 7.55 -0.36 1.38
N LYS A 13 7.52 0.01 0.10
CA LYS A 13 8.70 0.51 -0.62
C LYS A 13 8.53 1.99 -0.93
N TYR A 14 9.35 2.82 -0.29
CA TYR A 14 9.42 4.24 -0.59
C TYR A 14 10.33 4.49 -1.80
N PHE A 15 9.96 5.45 -2.64
CA PHE A 15 10.75 5.87 -3.79
C PHE A 15 10.40 7.31 -4.14
N GLY A 16 11.36 8.11 -4.61
CA GLY A 16 11.11 9.49 -5.07
C GLY A 16 10.05 10.23 -4.23
N GLN A 17 8.90 10.52 -4.83
CA GLN A 17 7.77 11.24 -4.20
C GLN A 17 6.60 10.31 -3.82
N GLY A 18 6.86 9.03 -3.56
CA GLY A 18 5.81 8.03 -3.43
C GLY A 18 6.16 6.82 -2.57
N ALA A 19 5.14 5.99 -2.37
CA ALA A 19 5.27 4.70 -1.70
C ALA A 19 4.50 3.63 -2.47
N ARG A 20 5.01 2.40 -2.49
CA ARG A 20 4.32 1.23 -3.03
C ARG A 20 3.96 0.29 -1.88
N THR A 21 2.72 -0.18 -1.89
CA THR A 21 2.21 -1.14 -0.91
C THR A 21 1.68 -2.38 -1.61
N HIS A 22 1.90 -3.54 -1.01
CA HIS A 22 1.36 -4.81 -1.47
C HIS A 22 0.34 -5.35 -0.44
N SER A 23 -0.89 -5.64 -0.90
CA SER A 23 -2.01 -6.08 -0.06
C SER A 23 -2.72 -7.29 -0.66
N LEU A 24 -3.27 -8.14 0.22
CA LEU A 24 -4.19 -9.22 -0.14
C LEU A 24 -5.55 -8.94 0.51
N VAL A 25 -6.62 -9.00 -0.27
CA VAL A 25 -8.00 -8.84 0.21
C VAL A 25 -8.81 -10.07 -0.19
N MET A 26 -9.56 -10.63 0.75
CA MET A 26 -10.33 -11.86 0.54
C MET A 26 -11.74 -11.72 1.08
N ARG A 27 -12.71 -12.41 0.46
CA ARG A 27 -14.10 -12.46 0.94
C ARG A 27 -14.70 -13.85 0.75
N SER A 28 -15.14 -14.47 1.85
CA SER A 28 -15.69 -15.84 1.87
C SER A 28 -16.94 -15.97 1.00
N LYS A 29 -17.94 -15.10 1.21
CA LYS A 29 -19.24 -15.18 0.51
C LYS A 29 -19.13 -15.10 -1.01
N SER A 30 -18.13 -14.40 -1.55
CA SER A 30 -17.91 -14.33 -3.00
C SER A 30 -16.74 -15.19 -3.48
N GLY A 31 -16.03 -15.88 -2.58
CA GLY A 31 -14.81 -16.63 -2.91
C GLY A 31 -13.69 -15.80 -3.54
N THR A 32 -13.76 -14.46 -3.46
CA THR A 32 -12.88 -13.58 -4.23
C THR A 32 -11.59 -13.34 -3.49
N VAL A 33 -10.47 -13.50 -4.18
CA VAL A 33 -9.13 -13.12 -3.74
C VAL A 33 -8.63 -12.00 -4.64
N ARG A 34 -8.10 -10.94 -4.04
CA ARG A 34 -7.50 -9.80 -4.75
C ARG A 34 -6.12 -9.52 -4.20
N GLU A 35 -5.13 -9.68 -5.04
CA GLU A 35 -3.80 -9.12 -4.83
C GLU A 35 -3.79 -7.69 -5.36
N ILE A 36 -3.34 -6.75 -4.54
CA ILE A 36 -3.41 -5.32 -4.83
C ILE A 36 -2.04 -4.70 -4.61
N THR A 37 -1.44 -4.23 -5.69
CA THR A 37 -0.28 -3.33 -5.66
C THR A 37 -0.75 -1.90 -5.90
N ALA A 38 -0.54 -1.04 -4.92
CA ALA A 38 -0.92 0.37 -5.00
C ALA A 38 0.31 1.27 -5.00
N THR A 39 0.28 2.32 -5.82
CA THR A 39 1.27 3.39 -5.83
C THR A 39 0.64 4.65 -5.24
N HIS A 40 1.19 5.11 -4.13
CA HIS A 40 0.75 6.28 -3.39
C HIS A 40 1.63 7.47 -3.76
N ARG A 41 0.99 8.57 -4.14
CA ARG A 41 1.63 9.85 -4.46
C ARG A 41 1.66 10.74 -3.22
N LEU A 42 2.79 10.78 -2.53
CA LEU A 42 2.92 11.47 -1.25
C LEU A 42 2.85 12.99 -1.44
N ASP A 43 3.39 13.52 -2.54
CA ASP A 43 3.28 14.94 -2.94
C ASP A 43 1.82 15.44 -2.97
N LYS A 44 0.92 14.61 -3.50
CA LYS A 44 -0.50 14.89 -3.56
C LYS A 44 -1.16 14.67 -2.20
N LEU A 45 -0.82 13.58 -1.52
CA LEU A 45 -1.40 13.23 -0.23
C LEU A 45 -1.11 14.28 0.84
N MET A 46 0.11 14.83 0.88
CA MET A 46 0.51 15.90 1.80
C MET A 46 -0.35 17.17 1.68
N LYS A 47 -0.98 17.41 0.53
CA LYS A 47 -1.91 18.55 0.37
C LYS A 47 -3.25 18.36 1.11
N PHE A 48 -3.57 17.14 1.50
CA PHE A 48 -4.82 16.76 2.15
C PHE A 48 -4.62 16.13 3.53
N SER A 49 -3.37 15.88 3.93
CA SER A 49 -3.04 15.22 5.19
C SER A 49 -2.79 16.24 6.29
N ASP A 50 -3.35 15.99 7.47
CA ASP A 50 -3.03 16.74 8.69
C ASP A 50 -1.62 16.42 9.22
N ILE A 51 -1.00 15.34 8.71
CA ILE A 51 0.33 14.84 9.12
C ILE A 51 1.29 14.93 7.94
N LYS A 52 2.49 15.44 8.21
CA LYS A 52 3.61 15.47 7.27
C LYS A 52 4.30 14.10 7.16
N TYR A 53 4.71 13.74 5.95
CA TYR A 53 5.32 12.43 5.65
C TYR A 53 6.80 12.53 5.27
N ASP A 54 7.38 13.74 5.36
CA ASP A 54 8.78 14.07 5.12
C ASP A 54 9.61 14.14 6.41
#